data_AF-A0A2H0ERR9-F1
#
_entry.id   AF-A0A2H0ERR9-F1
#
_cell.length_a   1.000
_cell.length_b   1.000
_cell.length_c   1.000
_cell.angle_alpha   90.00
_cell.angle_beta   90.00
_cell.angle_gamma   90.00
#
_symmetry.space_group_name_H-M   'P 1'
#
loop_
_entity.id
_entity.type
_entity.pdbx_description
1 polymer ?
#
loop_
_entity_poly.entity_id
_entity_poly.type
_entity_poly.pdbx_seq_one_letter_code
_entity_poly.pdbx_strand_id
1 'polypeptide(L)' 'GARAFPGAVDCVTRLRAGGARIAIVSNSGKRAAPNRARLAALGFAPSLFDAVITSGEICRDLLAAEIAAGR' A
#
# COMPACT_ATOMS: atom_id res chain seq x y z
N GLY A 1 -3.99 -10.89 -4.12
CA GLY A 1 -4.50 -11.76 -5.20
C GLY A 1 -3.64 -11.67 -6.44
N ALA A 2 -3.90 -12.52 -7.43
CA ALA A 2 -3.17 -12.56 -8.70
C ALA A 2 -3.74 -11.58 -9.75
N ARG A 3 -4.97 -11.10 -9.56
CA ARG A 3 -5.67 -10.16 -10.47
C ARG A 3 -6.41 -9.10 -9.65
N ALA A 4 -6.56 -7.91 -10.22
CA ALA A 4 -7.45 -6.89 -9.67
C ALA A 4 -8.91 -7.31 -9.84
N PHE A 5 -9.80 -6.82 -8.97
CA PHE A 5 -11.22 -7.01 -9.19
C PHE A 5 -11.66 -6.28 -10.46
N PRO A 6 -12.65 -6.82 -11.20
CA PRO A 6 -13.22 -6.12 -12.35
C PRO A 6 -13.62 -4.68 -11.98
N GLY A 7 -13.20 -3.71 -12.80
CA GLY A 7 -13.49 -2.28 -12.59
C GLY A 7 -12.67 -1.59 -11.49
N ALA A 8 -11.85 -2.29 -10.71
CA ALA A 8 -11.12 -1.66 -9.59
C ALA A 8 -10.13 -0.58 -10.05
N VAL A 9 -9.39 -0.83 -11.15
CA VAL A 9 -8.42 0.14 -11.70
C VAL A 9 -9.14 1.39 -12.21
N ASP A 10 -10.24 1.23 -12.96
CA ASP A 10 -11.05 2.35 -13.48
C ASP A 10 -11.67 3.16 -12.33
N CYS A 11 -12.24 2.48 -11.32
CA CYS A 11 -12.79 3.12 -10.13
C CYS A 11 -11.76 4.02 -9.43
N VAL A 12 -10.58 3.47 -9.10
CA VAL A 12 -9.51 4.23 -8.43
C VAL A 12 -9.01 5.38 -9.31
N THR A 13 -8.92 5.16 -10.62
CA THR A 13 -8.51 6.20 -11.57
C THR A 13 -9.51 7.37 -11.58
N ARG A 14 -10.82 7.10 -11.59
CA ARG A 14 -11.86 8.13 -11.53
C ARG A 14 -11.86 8.87 -10.20
N LEU A 15 -11.67 8.16 -9.08
CA LEU A 15 -11.52 8.79 -7.77
C LEU A 15 -10.35 9.78 -7.75
N ARG A 16 -9.19 9.39 -8.30
CA ARG A 16 -8.03 10.28 -8.39
C ARG A 16 -8.29 11.47 -9.31
N ALA A 17 -8.91 11.24 -10.47
CA ALA A 17 -9.29 12.31 -11.39
C ALA A 17 -10.29 13.30 -10.76
N GLY A 18 -11.15 12.83 -9.87
CA GLY A 18 -12.04 13.66 -9.05
C GLY A 18 -11.35 14.40 -7.89
N GLY A 19 -10.02 14.31 -7.76
CA GLY A 19 -9.25 15.00 -6.73
C GLY A 19 -9.15 14.26 -5.40
N ALA A 20 -9.58 12.99 -5.31
CA ALA A 20 -9.47 12.23 -4.08
C ALA A 20 -8.00 11.97 -3.71
N ARG A 21 -7.72 12.07 -2.40
CA ARG A 21 -6.49 11.51 -1.80
C ARG A 21 -6.74 10.05 -1.47
N ILE A 22 -5.83 9.17 -1.88
CA ILE A 22 -6.01 7.72 -1.81
C ILE A 22 -4.83 7.09 -1.10
N ALA A 23 -5.11 6.37 -0.02
CA ALA A 23 -4.14 5.55 0.70
C ALA A 23 -4.54 4.08 0.63
N ILE A 24 -3.56 3.20 0.44
CA ILE A 24 -3.74 1.75 0.55
C ILE A 24 -3.37 1.32 1.96
N VAL A 25 -4.27 0.58 2.62
CA VAL A 25 -4.03 -0.05 3.92
C VAL A 25 -4.06 -1.56 3.75
N SER A 26 -2.98 -2.24 4.13
CA SER A 26 -2.84 -3.68 3.95
C SER A 26 -2.37 -4.38 5.22
N ASN A 27 -3.05 -5.47 5.60
CA ASN A 27 -2.58 -6.37 6.66
C ASN A 27 -1.43 -7.28 6.21
N SER A 28 -0.71 -6.92 5.14
CA SER A 28 0.49 -7.65 4.70
C SER A 28 1.62 -7.47 5.70
N GLY A 29 2.24 -8.59 6.11
CA GLY A 29 3.50 -8.59 6.88
C GLY A 29 4.73 -8.11 6.08
N LYS A 30 4.56 -7.71 4.80
CA LYS A 30 5.63 -7.14 3.97
C LYS A 30 5.69 -5.62 4.11
N ARG A 31 6.84 -5.03 3.81
CA ARG A 31 7.03 -3.57 3.71
C ARG A 31 6.16 -2.94 2.60
N ALA A 32 6.04 -1.62 2.61
CA ALA A 32 5.24 -0.85 1.66
C ALA A 32 5.74 -0.99 0.20
N ALA A 33 7.06 -0.99 -0.03
CA ALA A 33 7.63 -1.05 -1.38
C ALA A 33 7.23 -2.33 -2.18
N PRO A 34 7.36 -3.55 -1.63
CA PRO A 34 6.82 -4.75 -2.28
C PRO A 34 5.32 -4.70 -2.59
N ASN A 35 4.53 -4.03 -1.74
CA ASN A 35 3.10 -3.87 -1.96
C ASN A 35 2.82 -2.87 -3.09
N ARG A 36 3.58 -1.77 -3.20
CA ARG A 36 3.53 -0.85 -4.35
C ARG A 36 3.85 -1.56 -5.66
N ALA A 37 4.92 -2.34 -5.70
CA ALA A 37 5.29 -3.12 -6.89
C ALA A 37 4.19 -4.13 -7.28
N ARG A 38 3.56 -4.77 -6.29
CA ARG A 38 2.43 -5.66 -6.52
C ARG A 38 1.22 -4.93 -7.10
N LEU A 39 0.89 -3.75 -6.60
CA LEU A 39 -0.22 -2.95 -7.14
C LEU A 39 0.04 -2.53 -8.59
N ALA A 40 1.27 -2.14 -8.91
CA ALA A 40 1.68 -1.84 -10.29
C ALA A 40 1.50 -3.06 -11.21
N ALA A 41 1.93 -4.24 -10.76
CA ALA A 41 1.73 -5.50 -11.50
C ALA A 41 0.24 -5.89 -11.67
N LEU A 42 -0.66 -5.36 -10.83
CA LEU A 42 -2.11 -5.53 -10.96
C LEU A 42 -2.77 -4.45 -11.84
N GLY A 43 -1.99 -3.55 -12.44
CA GLY A 43 -2.46 -2.51 -13.35
C GLY A 43 -2.76 -1.15 -12.70
N PHE A 44 -2.48 -0.97 -11.40
CA PHE A 44 -2.65 0.33 -10.76
C PHE A 44 -1.40 1.20 -10.95
N ALA A 45 -1.53 2.33 -11.63
CA ALA A 45 -0.42 3.27 -11.77
C ALA A 45 0.05 3.77 -10.37
N PRO A 46 1.37 3.86 -10.11
CA PRO A 46 1.88 4.27 -8.80
C PRO A 46 1.40 5.66 -8.33
N SER A 47 1.12 6.57 -9.28
CA SER A 47 0.61 7.92 -9.04
C SER A 47 -0.84 7.97 -8.54
N LEU A 48 -1.56 6.85 -8.55
CA LEU A 48 -2.93 6.77 -8.05
C LEU A 48 -3.00 6.82 -6.51
N PHE A 49 -1.89 6.54 -5.83
CA PHE A 49 -1.87 6.42 -4.37
C PHE A 49 -0.87 7.37 -3.74
N ASP A 50 -1.34 8.17 -2.79
CA ASP A 50 -0.50 9.06 -1.99
C ASP A 50 0.31 8.24 -0.96
N ALA A 51 -0.27 7.17 -0.42
CA ALA A 51 0.37 6.32 0.58
C ALA A 51 0.06 4.83 0.39
N VAL A 52 1.00 3.99 0.83
CA VAL A 52 0.80 2.54 1.04
C VAL A 52 1.29 2.21 2.43
N ILE A 53 0.38 1.81 3.30
CA ILE A 53 0.60 1.52 4.71
C ILE A 53 0.38 0.03 4.92
N THR A 54 1.32 -0.62 5.59
CA THR A 54 1.25 -2.06 5.86
C THR A 54 1.53 -2.37 7.32
N SER A 55 0.90 -3.42 7.85
CA SER A 55 1.19 -3.89 9.21
C SER A 55 2.64 -4.35 9.36
N GLY A 56 3.25 -4.90 8.31
CA GLY A 56 4.68 -5.26 8.30
C GLY A 56 5.63 -4.05 8.35
N GLU A 57 5.23 -2.89 7.79
CA GLU A 57 5.99 -1.64 7.94
C GLU A 57 5.99 -1.22 9.41
N ILE A 58 4.79 -1.10 9.99
CA ILE A 58 4.57 -0.64 11.37
C ILE A 58 5.23 -1.59 12.37
N CYS A 59 5.02 -2.91 12.23
CA CYS A 59 5.59 -3.92 13.11
C CYS A 59 7.11 -3.86 13.12
N ARG A 60 7.76 -3.69 11.95
CA ARG A 60 9.21 -3.56 11.90
C ARG A 60 9.67 -2.29 12.62
N ASP A 61 9.04 -1.16 12.37
CA ASP A 61 9.46 0.12 12.94
C ASP A 61 9.30 0.11 14.47
N LEU A 62 8.20 -0.48 14.97
CA LEU A 62 8.00 -0.72 16.40
C LEU A 62 9.07 -1.67 16.96
N LEU A 63 9.31 -2.81 16.33
CA LEU A 63 10.31 -3.78 16.79
C LEU A 63 11.72 -3.19 16.83
N ALA A 64 12.09 -2.39 15.82
CA ALA A 64 13.36 -1.70 15.80
C ALA A 64 13.49 -0.70 16.96
N ALA A 65 12.40 0.00 17.31
CA ALA A 65 12.36 0.90 18.45
C ALA A 65 12.46 0.16 19.80
N GLU A 66 11.82 -1.01 19.92
CA GLU A 66 11.96 -1.89 21.11
C GLU A 66 13.42 -2.34 21.31
N ILE A 67 14.04 -2.84 20.24
CA ILE A 67 15.44 -3.29 20.27
C ILE A 67 16.38 -2.14 20.61
N ALA A 68 16.19 -0.96 20.01
CA ALA A 68 16.99 0.23 20.31
C ALA A 68 16.83 0.70 21.77
N ALA A 69 15.68 0.42 22.39
CA ALA A 69 15.41 0.70 23.79
C ALA A 69 15.84 -0.44 24.73
N GLY A 70 16.46 -1.51 24.22
CA GLY A 70 16.95 -2.64 25.02
C GLY A 70 15.86 -3.52 25.62
N ARG A 71 14.66 -3.55 25.02
CA ARG A 71 13.55 -4.43 25.41
C ARG A 71 13.50 -5.69 24.55
#